data_AF-A0A2V9F9A0-F1
#
_entry.id   AF-A0A2V9F9A0-F1
#
_cell.length_a   1.000
_cell.length_b   1.000
_cell.length_c   1.000
_cell.angle_alpha   90.00
_cell.angle_beta   90.00
_cell.angle_gamma   90.00
#
_symmetry.space_group_name_H-M   'P 1'
#
loop_
_entity.id
_entity.type
_entity.pdbx_description
1 polymer ?
#
loop_
_entity_poly.entity_id
_entity_poly.type
_entity_poly.pdbx_seq_one_letter_code
_entity_poly.pdbx_strand_id
1 'polypeptide(L)'
;MVLDHQDAGFNAIRVPLHYSFLESDDAEGFKLLDRLIGWSRAESLYVVLDLHAAPGGQTGANIDDSTGYPWLYQSPQEQEHLIAIWRRLTTHYRDEPAVLGYDLLNEPIPHFPRLAPLNLSLEPLYKKLSGEIRKVDAHHILFLSGAQWDTNFSVFGKPFDANTAYTFHKYWTAPDESVIRQYIDFRERYDVPIWMGESGENTDEWIAQFAKTLEKNNIGWAFWPYKKMQKPSAIVSIIPPADWEKIVEFAKLPRGTGHVEERLKARPEQETINRAFADLLESVRLQKCRVNEGYLRALGMKSDVAPVSAEGRRTEPCFNL
;
A
#
# COMPACT_ATOMS: atom_id res chain seq x y z
N MET A 1 -15.36 11.60 11.72
CA MET A 1 -14.22 12.13 12.48
C MET A 1 -12.98 11.47 11.93
N VAL A 2 -12.39 12.15 10.97
CA VAL A 2 -11.08 11.80 10.42
C VAL A 2 -10.07 12.49 11.35
N LEU A 3 -8.93 11.85 11.62
CA LEU A 3 -7.79 12.61 12.13
C LEU A 3 -7.42 13.56 11.00
N ASP A 4 -7.27 14.85 11.24
CA ASP A 4 -6.69 15.68 10.18
C ASP A 4 -5.23 15.24 9.99
N HIS A 5 -5.02 14.53 8.89
CA HIS A 5 -3.74 13.96 8.52
C HIS A 5 -2.75 15.05 8.07
N GLN A 6 -3.24 16.15 7.50
CA GLN A 6 -2.43 17.31 7.13
C GLN A 6 -1.94 18.04 8.39
N ASP A 7 -2.80 18.22 9.39
CA ASP A 7 -2.42 18.79 10.68
C ASP A 7 -1.39 17.92 11.41
N ALA A 8 -1.49 16.59 11.26
CA ALA A 8 -0.52 15.63 11.77
C ALA A 8 0.84 15.75 11.05
N GLY A 9 0.85 16.15 9.78
CA GLY A 9 2.05 16.34 8.95
C GLY A 9 2.16 15.40 7.74
N PHE A 10 1.16 14.55 7.49
CA PHE A 10 1.12 13.71 6.29
C PHE A 10 0.61 14.50 5.09
N ASN A 11 1.12 14.16 3.90
CA ASN A 11 0.72 14.79 2.64
C ASN A 11 0.30 13.78 1.55
N ALA A 12 0.40 12.47 1.83
CA ALA A 12 0.03 11.42 0.88
C ALA A 12 -0.49 10.15 1.58
N ILE A 13 -1.29 9.36 0.86
CA ILE A 13 -1.78 8.04 1.24
C ILE A 13 -1.47 7.07 0.09
N ARG A 14 -0.77 5.97 0.38
CA ARG A 14 -0.63 4.83 -0.54
C ARG A 14 -1.77 3.84 -0.27
N VAL A 15 -2.51 3.47 -1.30
CA VAL A 15 -3.74 2.67 -1.19
C VAL A 15 -3.56 1.34 -1.92
N PRO A 16 -3.36 0.24 -1.18
CA PRO A 16 -3.31 -1.10 -1.75
C PRO A 16 -4.66 -1.51 -2.36
N LEU A 17 -4.62 -1.94 -3.61
CA LEU A 17 -5.77 -2.34 -4.40
C LEU A 17 -5.70 -3.83 -4.74
N HIS A 18 -6.85 -4.49 -4.72
CA HIS A 18 -7.00 -5.81 -5.29
C HIS A 18 -7.81 -5.71 -6.58
N TYR A 19 -7.25 -6.26 -7.67
CA TYR A 19 -7.84 -6.17 -9.01
C TYR A 19 -9.29 -6.64 -9.12
N SER A 20 -9.69 -7.62 -8.29
CA SER A 20 -11.03 -8.24 -8.33
C SER A 20 -12.15 -7.25 -8.00
N PHE A 21 -11.84 -6.14 -7.32
CA PHE A 21 -12.80 -5.06 -7.05
C PHE A 21 -12.95 -4.07 -8.22
N LEU A 22 -12.21 -4.25 -9.33
CA LEU A 22 -12.08 -3.31 -10.44
C LEU A 22 -12.35 -3.97 -11.81
N GLU A 23 -13.07 -5.09 -11.81
CA GLU A 23 -13.31 -5.92 -13.01
C GLU A 23 -14.24 -5.29 -14.06
N SER A 24 -15.05 -4.31 -13.65
CA SER A 24 -15.95 -3.56 -14.52
C SER A 24 -15.90 -2.07 -14.22
N ASP A 25 -16.33 -1.25 -15.18
CA ASP A 25 -16.29 0.22 -15.06
C ASP A 25 -17.23 0.75 -13.95
N ASP A 26 -18.22 -0.06 -13.52
CA ASP A 26 -19.17 0.25 -12.45
C ASP A 26 -18.91 -0.54 -11.15
N ALA A 27 -17.77 -1.23 -11.07
CA ALA A 27 -17.42 -2.08 -9.94
C ALA A 27 -17.41 -1.29 -8.62
N GLU A 28 -17.79 -1.95 -7.52
CA GLU A 28 -17.89 -1.32 -6.21
C GLU A 28 -16.55 -0.71 -5.74
N GLY A 29 -15.41 -1.28 -6.17
CA GLY A 29 -14.09 -0.74 -5.87
C GLY A 29 -13.93 0.72 -6.28
N PHE A 30 -14.46 1.12 -7.45
CA PHE A 30 -14.43 2.52 -7.89
C PHE A 30 -15.21 3.43 -6.95
N LYS A 31 -16.40 3.01 -6.49
CA LYS A 31 -17.20 3.80 -5.52
C LYS A 31 -16.49 3.96 -4.17
N LEU A 32 -15.74 2.95 -3.73
CA LEU A 32 -14.94 3.03 -2.50
C LEU A 32 -13.78 4.01 -2.67
N LEU A 33 -13.07 3.92 -3.80
CA LEU A 33 -11.94 4.79 -4.12
C LEU A 33 -12.37 6.24 -4.36
N ASP A 34 -13.47 6.49 -5.06
CA ASP A 34 -14.03 7.83 -5.26
C ASP A 34 -14.31 8.54 -3.93
N ARG A 35 -14.85 7.81 -2.94
CA ARG A 35 -15.06 8.35 -1.59
C ARG A 35 -13.74 8.68 -0.90
N LEU A 36 -12.76 7.77 -0.98
CA LEU A 36 -11.44 7.99 -0.40
C LEU A 36 -10.75 9.21 -1.02
N ILE A 37 -10.72 9.29 -2.35
CA ILE A 37 -10.15 10.42 -3.10
C ILE A 37 -10.89 11.71 -2.78
N GLY A 38 -12.23 11.67 -2.63
CA GLY A 38 -13.02 12.80 -2.17
C GLY A 38 -12.59 13.32 -0.79
N TRP A 39 -12.33 12.43 0.17
CA TRP A 39 -11.79 12.79 1.48
C TRP A 39 -10.36 13.31 1.38
N SER A 40 -9.49 12.63 0.63
CA SER A 40 -8.11 13.06 0.42
C SER A 40 -8.03 14.46 -0.17
N ARG A 41 -8.88 14.78 -1.17
CA ARG A 41 -8.98 16.12 -1.75
C ARG A 41 -9.39 17.17 -0.72
N ALA A 42 -10.36 16.85 0.14
CA ALA A 42 -10.83 17.77 1.19
C ALA A 42 -9.75 18.06 2.23
N GLU A 43 -8.84 17.11 2.46
CA GLU A 43 -7.72 17.21 3.42
C GLU A 43 -6.37 17.54 2.73
N SER A 44 -6.38 17.93 1.45
CA SER A 44 -5.17 18.21 0.64
C SER A 44 -4.12 17.09 0.66
N LEU A 45 -4.56 15.84 0.70
CA LEU A 45 -3.70 14.66 0.65
C LEU A 45 -3.65 14.11 -0.78
N TYR A 46 -2.44 13.76 -1.21
CA TYR A 46 -2.24 12.98 -2.42
C TYR A 46 -2.58 11.50 -2.22
N VAL A 47 -3.01 10.83 -3.28
CA VAL A 47 -3.31 9.40 -3.30
C VAL A 47 -2.40 8.69 -4.31
N VAL A 48 -1.67 7.67 -3.85
CA VAL A 48 -0.96 6.73 -4.73
C VAL A 48 -1.78 5.45 -4.78
N LEU A 49 -2.24 5.08 -5.97
CA LEU A 49 -3.00 3.85 -6.19
C LEU A 49 -2.04 2.71 -6.48
N ASP A 50 -1.96 1.75 -5.56
CA ASP A 50 -1.04 0.63 -5.63
C ASP A 50 -1.78 -0.65 -6.00
N LEU A 51 -1.46 -1.25 -7.15
CA LEU A 51 -2.04 -2.55 -7.50
C LEU A 51 -1.32 -3.67 -6.74
N HIS A 52 -1.84 -3.92 -5.54
CA HIS A 52 -1.25 -4.78 -4.53
C HIS A 52 -1.51 -6.27 -4.75
N ALA A 53 -2.67 -6.60 -5.30
CA ALA A 53 -2.98 -7.92 -5.81
C ALA A 53 -3.33 -7.77 -7.28
N ALA A 54 -2.42 -8.18 -8.16
CA ALA A 54 -2.57 -8.12 -9.60
C ALA A 54 -3.14 -9.43 -10.18
N PRO A 55 -3.81 -9.38 -11.35
CA PRO A 55 -4.18 -10.60 -12.07
C PRO A 55 -2.99 -11.55 -12.26
N GLY A 56 -3.22 -12.84 -12.07
CA GLY A 56 -2.20 -13.88 -12.15
C GLY A 56 -1.20 -13.93 -10.98
N GLY A 57 -1.20 -12.96 -10.07
CA GLY A 57 -0.24 -12.84 -8.98
C GLY A 57 1.15 -12.39 -9.45
N GLN A 58 1.72 -11.39 -8.79
CA GLN A 58 3.06 -10.88 -9.07
C GLN A 58 4.13 -11.51 -8.16
N THR A 59 3.73 -12.22 -7.11
CA THR A 59 4.62 -12.85 -6.14
C THR A 59 4.37 -14.34 -5.98
N GLY A 60 3.11 -14.79 -6.07
CA GLY A 60 2.75 -16.17 -5.72
C GLY A 60 2.69 -16.42 -4.20
N ALA A 61 2.61 -15.36 -3.39
CA ALA A 61 2.63 -15.43 -1.92
C ALA A 61 1.33 -14.86 -1.32
N ASN A 62 1.23 -14.80 0.00
CA ASN A 62 0.02 -14.32 0.67
C ASN A 62 -0.23 -12.81 0.52
N ILE A 63 0.81 -12.04 0.17
CA ILE A 63 0.77 -10.58 0.09
C ILE A 63 -0.03 -10.07 -1.11
N ASP A 64 -0.12 -10.85 -2.18
CA ASP A 64 -0.88 -10.51 -3.39
C ASP A 64 -2.16 -11.34 -3.55
N ASP A 65 -2.56 -12.07 -2.50
CA ASP A 65 -3.71 -12.98 -2.45
C ASP A 65 -3.79 -13.98 -3.64
N SER A 66 -2.63 -14.34 -4.20
CA SER A 66 -2.57 -15.21 -5.38
C SER A 66 -2.57 -16.70 -5.04
N THR A 67 -2.79 -17.54 -6.05
CA THR A 67 -2.91 -19.00 -5.91
C THR A 67 -1.57 -19.74 -5.86
N GLY A 68 -0.49 -19.09 -5.41
CA GLY A 68 0.78 -19.76 -5.09
C GLY A 68 1.86 -19.76 -6.18
N TYR A 69 1.66 -19.07 -7.30
CA TYR A 69 2.69 -18.89 -8.33
C TYR A 69 2.48 -17.57 -9.09
N PRO A 70 3.54 -16.83 -9.46
CA PRO A 70 3.42 -15.54 -10.14
C PRO A 70 3.17 -15.72 -11.66
N TRP A 71 1.95 -16.14 -12.03
CA TRP A 71 1.58 -16.42 -13.42
C TRP A 71 1.60 -15.19 -14.32
N LEU A 72 1.53 -13.99 -13.74
CA LEU A 72 1.57 -12.72 -14.46
C LEU A 72 2.73 -12.63 -15.48
N TYR A 73 3.90 -13.18 -15.15
CA TYR A 73 5.08 -13.08 -16.01
C TYR A 73 5.10 -14.09 -17.15
N GLN A 74 4.25 -15.11 -17.12
CA GLN A 74 4.27 -16.23 -18.07
C GLN A 74 2.99 -16.39 -18.87
N SER A 75 1.88 -15.83 -18.40
CA SER A 75 0.57 -15.93 -19.05
C SER A 75 0.23 -14.63 -19.80
N PRO A 76 0.12 -14.67 -21.14
CA PRO A 76 -0.36 -13.53 -21.92
C PRO A 76 -1.75 -13.06 -21.48
N GLN A 77 -2.62 -13.98 -21.08
CA GLN A 77 -3.97 -13.69 -20.60
C GLN A 77 -3.96 -12.88 -19.32
N GLU A 78 -3.09 -13.23 -18.35
CA GLU A 78 -2.97 -12.46 -17.10
C GLU A 78 -2.39 -11.06 -17.36
N GLN A 79 -1.46 -10.93 -18.31
CA GLN A 79 -0.95 -9.61 -18.70
C GLN A 79 -2.01 -8.75 -19.40
N GLU A 80 -2.83 -9.35 -20.26
CA GLU A 80 -3.97 -8.66 -20.89
C GLU A 80 -5.00 -8.23 -19.85
N HIS A 81 -5.27 -9.08 -18.86
CA HIS A 81 -6.14 -8.75 -17.73
C HIS A 81 -5.57 -7.59 -16.90
N LEU A 82 -4.29 -7.62 -16.55
CA LEU A 82 -3.61 -6.53 -15.86
C LEU A 82 -3.71 -5.21 -16.65
N ILE A 83 -3.49 -5.24 -17.97
CA ILE A 83 -3.63 -4.06 -18.84
C ILE A 83 -5.08 -3.55 -18.83
N ALA A 84 -6.07 -4.44 -18.84
CA ALA A 84 -7.48 -4.04 -18.79
C ALA A 84 -7.81 -3.34 -17.46
N ILE A 85 -7.30 -3.85 -16.32
CA ILE A 85 -7.47 -3.22 -15.00
C ILE A 85 -6.84 -1.84 -14.98
N TRP A 86 -5.59 -1.71 -15.44
CA TRP A 86 -4.92 -0.40 -15.51
C TRP A 86 -5.60 0.57 -16.47
N ARG A 87 -6.12 0.09 -17.60
CA ARG A 87 -6.91 0.92 -18.53
C ARG A 87 -8.16 1.48 -17.86
N ARG A 88 -8.86 0.69 -17.02
CA ARG A 88 -10.04 1.18 -16.28
C ARG A 88 -9.65 2.22 -15.24
N LEU A 89 -8.65 1.92 -14.40
CA LEU A 89 -8.13 2.84 -13.39
C LEU A 89 -7.71 4.18 -14.01
N THR A 90 -6.89 4.14 -15.04
CA THR A 90 -6.41 5.36 -15.73
C THR A 90 -7.53 6.11 -16.43
N THR A 91 -8.46 5.42 -17.09
CA THR A 91 -9.61 6.09 -17.71
C THR A 91 -10.46 6.84 -16.68
N HIS A 92 -10.64 6.25 -15.50
CA HIS A 92 -11.45 6.83 -14.43
C HIS A 92 -10.76 7.99 -13.70
N TYR A 93 -9.44 7.92 -13.50
CA TYR A 93 -8.70 8.89 -12.67
C TYR A 93 -7.73 9.82 -13.43
N ARG A 94 -7.63 9.76 -14.76
CA ARG A 94 -6.65 10.57 -15.54
C ARG A 94 -6.70 12.08 -15.31
N ASP A 95 -7.85 12.60 -14.90
CA ASP A 95 -8.10 14.03 -14.70
C ASP A 95 -8.26 14.37 -13.21
N GLU A 96 -7.93 13.45 -12.30
CA GLU A 96 -8.08 13.61 -10.84
C GLU A 96 -6.79 14.13 -10.17
N PRO A 97 -6.69 15.41 -9.81
CA PRO A 97 -5.45 15.98 -9.27
C PRO A 97 -5.08 15.49 -7.86
N ALA A 98 -6.02 14.92 -7.10
CA ALA A 98 -5.71 14.32 -5.81
C ALA A 98 -4.98 12.98 -5.96
N VAL A 99 -5.06 12.33 -7.13
CA VAL A 99 -4.22 11.16 -7.43
C VAL A 99 -2.84 11.66 -7.84
N LEU A 100 -1.81 11.25 -7.12
CA LEU A 100 -0.42 11.59 -7.45
C LEU A 100 0.15 10.65 -8.51
N GLY A 101 -0.25 9.39 -8.47
CA GLY A 101 0.23 8.40 -9.41
C GLY A 101 -0.22 6.97 -9.14
N TYR A 102 0.36 6.11 -9.95
CA TYR A 102 0.01 4.70 -10.10
C TYR A 102 1.22 3.83 -9.78
N ASP A 103 1.15 3.09 -8.68
CA ASP A 103 2.13 2.07 -8.34
C ASP A 103 1.73 0.75 -9.00
N LEU A 104 2.50 0.40 -10.03
CA LEU A 104 2.03 -0.50 -11.09
C LEU A 104 1.84 -1.94 -10.61
N LEU A 105 2.68 -2.37 -9.68
CA LEU A 105 2.66 -3.70 -9.06
C LEU A 105 3.33 -3.63 -7.69
N ASN A 106 2.70 -4.10 -6.64
CA ASN A 106 3.37 -4.23 -5.34
C ASN A 106 4.33 -5.43 -5.31
N GLU A 107 5.55 -5.24 -4.83
CA GLU A 107 6.46 -6.32 -4.42
C GLU A 107 6.72 -7.44 -5.46
N PRO A 108 6.89 -7.13 -6.76
CA PRO A 108 6.99 -8.12 -7.82
C PRO A 108 8.14 -9.10 -7.58
N ILE A 109 7.88 -10.37 -7.89
CA ILE A 109 8.80 -11.51 -7.84
C ILE A 109 9.39 -11.71 -6.43
N PRO A 110 9.13 -12.84 -5.76
CA PRO A 110 9.58 -13.04 -4.39
C PRO A 110 11.06 -13.45 -4.30
N HIS A 111 11.65 -13.49 -3.08
CA HIS A 111 13.01 -13.99 -2.82
C HIS A 111 13.16 -15.52 -2.93
N PHE A 112 12.83 -16.10 -4.09
CA PHE A 112 13.04 -17.52 -4.36
C PHE A 112 13.98 -17.71 -5.54
N PRO A 113 15.15 -18.38 -5.37
CA PRO A 113 16.13 -18.55 -6.45
C PRO A 113 15.56 -19.16 -7.74
N ARG A 114 14.57 -20.06 -7.61
CA ARG A 114 13.90 -20.68 -8.78
C ARG A 114 13.06 -19.71 -9.60
N LEU A 115 12.67 -18.57 -9.03
CA LEU A 115 11.89 -17.52 -9.69
C LEU A 115 12.77 -16.37 -10.19
N ALA A 116 14.07 -16.36 -9.90
CA ALA A 116 15.01 -15.37 -10.41
C ALA A 116 15.00 -15.18 -11.94
N PRO A 117 14.76 -16.21 -12.79
CA PRO A 117 14.61 -16.00 -14.23
C PRO A 117 13.47 -15.04 -14.61
N LEU A 118 12.45 -14.87 -13.76
CA LEU A 118 11.34 -13.93 -14.00
C LEU A 118 11.80 -12.47 -13.93
N ASN A 119 12.95 -12.17 -13.32
CA ASN A 119 13.49 -10.80 -13.23
C ASN A 119 13.65 -10.15 -14.61
N LEU A 120 14.00 -10.94 -15.62
CA LEU A 120 14.14 -10.46 -17.00
C LEU A 120 12.80 -10.03 -17.63
N SER A 121 11.68 -10.41 -17.02
CA SER A 121 10.33 -10.12 -17.53
C SER A 121 9.70 -8.87 -16.90
N LEU A 122 10.24 -8.36 -15.78
CA LEU A 122 9.62 -7.27 -15.04
C LEU A 122 9.66 -5.93 -15.79
N GLU A 123 10.85 -5.47 -16.20
CA GLU A 123 10.97 -4.20 -16.93
C GLU A 123 10.24 -4.22 -18.28
N PRO A 124 10.29 -5.31 -19.10
CA PRO A 124 9.46 -5.42 -20.29
C PRO A 124 7.95 -5.30 -20.03
N LEU A 125 7.46 -5.90 -18.93
CA LEU A 125 6.05 -5.77 -18.53
C LEU A 125 5.72 -4.31 -18.18
N TYR A 126 6.56 -3.63 -17.40
CA TYR A 126 6.34 -2.21 -17.08
C TYR A 126 6.39 -1.31 -18.32
N LYS A 127 7.30 -1.56 -19.28
CA LYS A 127 7.32 -0.84 -20.56
C LYS A 127 6.00 -0.99 -21.32
N LYS A 128 5.46 -2.21 -21.35
CA LYS A 128 4.15 -2.50 -21.96
C LYS A 128 3.02 -1.74 -21.25
N LEU A 129 2.97 -1.79 -19.91
CA LEU A 129 1.96 -1.08 -19.11
C LEU A 129 2.06 0.42 -19.30
N SER A 130 3.25 1.00 -19.18
CA SER A 130 3.50 2.41 -19.42
C SER A 130 2.99 2.84 -20.79
N GLY A 131 3.31 2.09 -21.85
CA GLY A 131 2.83 2.38 -23.21
C GLY A 131 1.29 2.35 -23.34
N GLU A 132 0.61 1.46 -22.62
CA GLU A 132 -0.87 1.41 -22.61
C GLU A 132 -1.48 2.54 -21.77
N ILE A 133 -0.92 2.81 -20.60
CA ILE A 133 -1.37 3.88 -19.69
C ILE A 133 -1.20 5.24 -20.36
N ARG A 134 -0.06 5.50 -20.99
CA ARG A 134 0.23 6.79 -21.66
C ARG A 134 -0.65 7.09 -22.88
N LYS A 135 -1.40 6.10 -23.41
CA LYS A 135 -2.44 6.36 -24.42
C LYS A 135 -3.68 7.06 -23.85
N VAL A 136 -3.87 6.97 -22.54
CA VAL A 136 -5.05 7.49 -21.82
C VAL A 136 -4.66 8.63 -20.87
N ASP A 137 -3.50 8.52 -20.22
CA ASP A 137 -3.04 9.43 -19.18
C ASP A 137 -1.55 9.72 -19.30
N ALA A 138 -1.23 10.97 -19.65
CA ALA A 138 0.13 11.45 -19.83
C ALA A 138 0.74 12.14 -18.59
N HIS A 139 -0.02 12.32 -17.50
CA HIS A 139 0.34 13.28 -16.44
C HIS A 139 0.65 12.63 -15.09
N HIS A 140 0.01 11.52 -14.75
CA HIS A 140 0.25 10.86 -13.46
C HIS A 140 1.60 10.14 -13.41
N ILE A 141 2.25 10.15 -12.24
CA ILE A 141 3.53 9.46 -12.03
C ILE A 141 3.29 7.95 -12.09
N LEU A 142 4.15 7.21 -12.79
CA LEU A 142 4.18 5.74 -12.65
C LEU A 142 5.24 5.36 -11.62
N PHE A 143 4.83 4.73 -10.53
CA PHE A 143 5.73 4.14 -9.56
C PHE A 143 6.08 2.71 -10.00
N LEU A 144 7.38 2.43 -10.09
CA LEU A 144 7.92 1.17 -10.58
C LEU A 144 8.61 0.43 -9.43
N SER A 145 7.91 -0.53 -8.86
CA SER A 145 8.38 -1.40 -7.79
C SER A 145 9.49 -2.35 -8.21
N GLY A 146 10.54 -2.41 -7.40
CA GLY A 146 11.69 -3.30 -7.60
C GLY A 146 11.33 -4.77 -7.48
N ALA A 147 12.12 -5.65 -8.10
CA ALA A 147 11.93 -7.09 -7.92
C ALA A 147 12.27 -7.51 -6.48
N GLN A 148 12.00 -8.78 -6.14
CA GLN A 148 12.39 -9.38 -4.86
C GLN A 148 11.72 -8.65 -3.69
N TRP A 149 10.38 -8.58 -3.73
CA TRP A 149 9.59 -7.82 -2.76
C TRP A 149 10.11 -6.38 -2.59
N ASP A 150 10.25 -5.65 -3.70
CA ASP A 150 10.71 -4.26 -3.72
C ASP A 150 12.13 -4.03 -3.18
N THR A 151 12.96 -5.07 -3.10
CA THR A 151 14.34 -4.93 -2.58
C THR A 151 15.43 -4.91 -3.65
N ASN A 152 15.12 -5.13 -4.93
CA ASN A 152 16.12 -5.26 -5.99
C ASN A 152 15.87 -4.34 -7.20
N PHE A 153 16.72 -3.32 -7.37
CA PHE A 153 16.69 -2.42 -8.54
C PHE A 153 17.61 -2.85 -9.69
N SER A 154 18.41 -3.92 -9.53
CA SER A 154 19.30 -4.40 -10.61
C SER A 154 18.55 -4.94 -11.83
N VAL A 155 17.24 -5.15 -11.70
CA VAL A 155 16.33 -5.54 -12.79
C VAL A 155 16.03 -4.40 -13.76
N PHE A 156 16.27 -3.16 -13.36
CA PHE A 156 16.02 -1.97 -14.16
C PHE A 156 17.24 -1.55 -14.97
N GLY A 157 16.99 -1.13 -16.20
CA GLY A 157 17.93 -0.42 -17.04
C GLY A 157 17.71 1.10 -16.98
N LYS A 158 18.01 1.77 -18.10
CA LYS A 158 17.72 3.20 -18.25
C LYS A 158 16.19 3.44 -18.21
N PRO A 159 15.72 4.49 -17.51
CA PRO A 159 14.31 4.88 -17.51
C PRO A 159 13.72 4.96 -18.93
N PHE A 160 12.50 4.44 -19.08
CA PHE A 160 11.81 4.31 -20.36
C PHE A 160 10.58 5.21 -20.49
N ASP A 161 10.18 5.88 -19.41
CA ASP A 161 9.12 6.87 -19.37
C ASP A 161 9.63 8.12 -18.63
N ALA A 162 9.15 9.29 -19.04
CA ALA A 162 9.67 10.57 -18.57
C ALA A 162 9.09 11.00 -17.21
N ASN A 163 8.01 10.37 -16.75
CA ASN A 163 7.31 10.73 -15.53
C ASN A 163 7.10 9.50 -14.64
N THR A 164 8.21 9.01 -14.11
CA THR A 164 8.28 7.81 -13.27
C THR A 164 9.04 8.06 -11.99
N ALA A 165 8.69 7.33 -10.94
CA ALA A 165 9.49 7.14 -9.74
C ALA A 165 9.73 5.65 -9.51
N TYR A 166 10.85 5.29 -8.90
CA TYR A 166 11.14 3.89 -8.57
C TYR A 166 10.91 3.65 -7.09
N THR A 167 10.15 2.62 -6.74
CA THR A 167 9.78 2.36 -5.34
C THR A 167 10.46 1.12 -4.79
N PHE A 168 10.90 1.22 -3.53
CA PHE A 168 11.55 0.14 -2.80
C PHE A 168 10.97 0.01 -1.38
N HIS A 169 11.06 -1.19 -0.80
CA HIS A 169 10.57 -1.47 0.55
C HIS A 169 11.72 -1.89 1.48
N LYS A 170 11.58 -1.59 2.77
CA LYS A 170 12.54 -2.04 3.81
C LYS A 170 11.85 -2.37 5.11
N TYR A 171 12.06 -3.59 5.58
CA TYR A 171 11.60 -4.05 6.88
C TYR A 171 12.72 -4.79 7.61
N TRP A 172 12.79 -4.60 8.93
CA TRP A 172 13.70 -5.34 9.84
C TRP A 172 15.18 -5.29 9.44
N THR A 173 15.64 -4.16 8.89
CA THR A 173 17.04 -3.92 8.54
C THR A 173 17.70 -2.94 9.51
N ALA A 174 18.99 -2.67 9.32
CA ALA A 174 19.60 -1.49 9.97
C ALA A 174 18.90 -0.21 9.47
N PRO A 175 18.59 0.77 10.36
CA PRO A 175 17.95 2.03 9.97
C PRO A 175 19.02 3.07 9.57
N ASP A 176 19.90 2.73 8.63
CA ASP A 176 20.98 3.62 8.18
C ASP A 176 21.19 3.57 6.66
N GLU A 177 22.05 4.43 6.14
CA GLU A 177 22.24 4.64 4.70
C GLU A 177 22.77 3.40 3.97
N SER A 178 23.42 2.46 4.67
CA SER A 178 24.00 1.26 4.05
C SER A 178 22.94 0.38 3.39
N VAL A 179 21.73 0.31 3.96
CA VAL A 179 20.67 -0.57 3.46
C VAL A 179 19.89 0.04 2.29
N ILE A 180 20.03 1.36 2.07
CA ILE A 180 19.40 2.09 0.97
C ILE A 180 20.40 2.56 -0.10
N ARG A 181 21.70 2.32 0.08
CA ARG A 181 22.75 2.77 -0.83
C ARG A 181 22.48 2.40 -2.29
N GLN A 182 22.10 1.14 -2.54
CA GLN A 182 21.85 0.67 -3.91
C GLN A 182 20.77 1.49 -4.65
N TYR A 183 19.76 2.01 -3.96
CA TYR A 183 18.69 2.81 -4.56
C TYR A 183 19.15 4.25 -4.79
N ILE A 184 19.96 4.79 -3.88
CA ILE A 184 20.61 6.10 -4.05
C ILE A 184 21.53 6.06 -5.27
N ASP A 185 22.36 5.02 -5.39
CA ASP A 185 23.27 4.84 -6.54
C ASP A 185 22.48 4.72 -7.85
N PHE A 186 21.31 4.07 -7.83
CA PHE A 186 20.42 3.99 -8.98
C PHE A 186 19.85 5.36 -9.37
N ARG A 187 19.34 6.13 -8.39
CA ARG A 187 18.88 7.51 -8.59
C ARG A 187 19.99 8.36 -9.20
N GLU A 188 21.19 8.32 -8.64
CA GLU A 188 22.31 9.16 -9.11
C GLU A 188 22.77 8.76 -10.51
N ARG A 189 22.77 7.46 -10.82
CA ARG A 189 23.15 6.95 -12.14
C ARG A 189 22.18 7.39 -13.24
N TYR A 190 20.89 7.40 -12.95
CA TYR A 190 19.85 7.60 -13.96
C TYR A 190 19.12 8.94 -13.86
N ASP A 191 19.41 9.73 -12.83
CA ASP A 191 18.76 11.00 -12.50
C ASP A 191 17.24 10.86 -12.41
N VAL A 192 16.77 9.97 -11.53
CA VAL A 192 15.35 9.65 -11.36
C VAL A 192 14.88 9.66 -9.90
N PRO A 193 13.63 10.08 -9.63
CA PRO A 193 13.07 9.97 -8.29
C PRO A 193 13.02 8.53 -7.78
N ILE A 194 13.32 8.37 -6.49
CA ILE A 194 13.08 7.14 -5.75
C ILE A 194 12.18 7.44 -4.56
N TRP A 195 11.35 6.48 -4.20
CA TRP A 195 10.41 6.59 -3.10
C TRP A 195 10.44 5.32 -2.26
N MET A 196 10.30 5.44 -0.94
CA MET A 196 10.11 4.28 -0.11
C MET A 196 8.60 4.01 -0.01
N GLY A 197 8.12 2.96 -0.67
CA GLY A 197 6.69 2.64 -0.74
C GLY A 197 6.15 2.00 0.54
N GLU A 198 6.99 1.20 1.22
CA GLU A 198 6.67 0.61 2.50
C GLU A 198 7.89 0.41 3.44
N SER A 199 7.64 0.64 4.72
CA SER A 199 8.49 0.26 5.84
C SER A 199 7.67 0.34 7.13
N GLY A 200 8.18 -0.19 8.24
CA GLY A 200 7.51 -0.12 9.53
C GLY A 200 7.73 -1.38 10.34
N GLU A 201 6.70 -1.76 11.10
CA GLU A 201 6.67 -3.01 11.88
C GLU A 201 7.87 -3.17 12.83
N ASN A 202 8.28 -2.07 13.46
CA ASN A 202 9.46 -2.00 14.32
C ASN A 202 9.21 -1.09 15.54
N THR A 203 10.23 -0.89 16.38
CA THR A 203 10.15 0.00 17.55
C THR A 203 10.13 1.47 17.14
N ASP A 204 9.60 2.34 18.00
CA ASP A 204 9.52 3.78 17.75
C ASP A 204 10.91 4.39 17.50
N GLU A 205 11.95 3.92 18.19
CA GLU A 205 13.34 4.36 17.98
C GLU A 205 13.84 4.01 16.58
N TRP A 206 13.53 2.80 16.10
CA TRP A 206 13.89 2.37 14.75
C TRP A 206 13.18 3.21 13.69
N ILE A 207 11.88 3.46 13.87
CA ILE A 207 11.07 4.28 12.97
C ILE A 207 11.65 5.71 12.90
N ALA A 208 11.96 6.30 14.06
CA ALA A 208 12.52 7.65 14.14
C ALA A 208 13.88 7.77 13.47
N GLN A 209 14.74 6.75 13.62
CA GLN A 209 16.03 6.74 12.97
C GLN A 209 15.89 6.56 11.45
N PHE A 210 15.05 5.62 11.00
CA PHE A 210 14.93 5.32 9.58
C PHE A 210 14.25 6.44 8.79
N ALA A 211 13.21 7.08 9.34
CA ALA A 211 12.58 8.26 8.75
C ALA A 211 13.62 9.38 8.51
N LYS A 212 14.45 9.67 9.53
CA LYS A 212 15.56 10.65 9.39
C LYS A 212 16.58 10.25 8.34
N THR A 213 16.91 8.96 8.23
CA THR A 213 17.82 8.46 7.19
C THR A 213 17.25 8.69 5.80
N LEU A 214 15.96 8.42 5.58
CA LEU A 214 15.28 8.65 4.30
C LEU A 214 15.24 10.15 3.96
N GLU A 215 14.83 10.99 4.91
CA GLU A 215 14.74 12.44 4.73
C GLU A 215 16.10 13.09 4.47
N LYS A 216 17.15 12.70 5.21
CA LYS A 216 18.53 13.17 4.97
C LYS A 216 18.99 12.87 3.54
N ASN A 217 18.47 11.80 2.94
CA ASN A 217 18.80 11.37 1.59
C ASN A 217 17.79 11.87 0.53
N ASN A 218 16.86 12.77 0.88
CA ASN A 218 15.77 13.25 0.03
C ASN A 218 14.93 12.12 -0.56
N ILE A 219 14.52 11.17 0.29
CA ILE A 219 13.63 10.06 -0.08
C ILE A 219 12.33 10.21 0.69
N GLY A 220 11.23 10.44 -0.03
CA GLY A 220 9.88 10.41 0.55
C GLY A 220 9.49 8.99 0.96
N TRP A 221 8.49 8.85 1.82
CA TRP A 221 8.14 7.57 2.41
C TRP A 221 6.63 7.39 2.63
N ALA A 222 6.15 6.15 2.66
CA ALA A 222 4.85 5.73 3.19
C ALA A 222 5.01 4.55 4.16
N PHE A 223 4.83 4.79 5.47
CA PHE A 223 4.97 3.72 6.47
C PHE A 223 3.72 2.84 6.58
N TRP A 224 3.94 1.53 6.64
CA TRP A 224 2.94 0.50 6.83
C TRP A 224 2.74 0.15 8.33
N PRO A 225 1.49 0.02 8.80
CA PRO A 225 0.26 0.56 8.23
C PRO A 225 -0.24 1.77 9.02
N TYR A 226 -1.22 2.47 8.47
CA TYR A 226 -1.93 3.52 9.21
C TYR A 226 -2.68 2.95 10.43
N LYS A 227 -3.37 1.82 10.26
CA LYS A 227 -4.22 1.22 11.29
C LYS A 227 -3.95 -0.28 11.42
N LYS A 228 -3.70 -0.75 12.64
CA LYS A 228 -3.43 -2.17 12.93
C LYS A 228 -4.15 -2.63 14.19
N MET A 229 -4.49 -3.91 14.30
CA MET A 229 -5.11 -4.43 15.51
C MET A 229 -4.07 -4.70 16.60
N GLN A 230 -4.30 -4.19 17.82
CA GLN A 230 -3.49 -4.35 19.05
C GLN A 230 -2.00 -3.94 18.99
N LYS A 231 -1.41 -3.65 17.84
CA LYS A 231 0.03 -3.40 17.71
C LYS A 231 0.38 -1.91 17.83
N PRO A 232 1.46 -1.58 18.57
CA PRO A 232 1.93 -0.19 18.65
C PRO A 232 2.62 0.30 17.36
N SER A 233 3.02 -0.62 16.47
CA SER A 233 3.72 -0.36 15.20
C SER A 233 2.82 0.14 14.07
N ALA A 234 1.94 1.09 14.36
CA ALA A 234 1.01 1.73 13.42
C ALA A 234 0.58 3.10 13.97
N ILE A 235 -0.06 3.96 13.17
CA ILE A 235 -0.56 5.26 13.67
C ILE A 235 -1.65 5.06 14.74
N VAL A 236 -2.61 4.17 14.47
CA VAL A 236 -3.68 3.84 15.40
C VAL A 236 -3.87 2.33 15.57
N SER A 237 -4.21 1.93 16.78
CA SER A 237 -4.51 0.54 17.14
C SER A 237 -6.01 0.30 17.26
N ILE A 238 -6.53 -0.69 16.55
CA ILE A 238 -7.88 -1.22 16.79
C ILE A 238 -7.84 -2.04 18.09
N ILE A 239 -8.76 -1.74 18.99
CA ILE A 239 -9.03 -2.57 20.17
C ILE A 239 -9.90 -3.75 19.70
N PRO A 240 -9.44 -4.99 19.82
CA PRO A 240 -10.18 -6.12 19.29
C PRO A 240 -11.48 -6.30 20.08
N PRO A 241 -12.55 -6.70 19.39
CA PRO A 241 -13.76 -7.17 20.04
C PRO A 241 -13.52 -8.29 21.06
N ALA A 242 -14.47 -8.46 21.97
CA ALA A 242 -14.55 -9.67 22.76
C ALA A 242 -14.62 -10.89 21.83
N ASP A 243 -13.95 -11.98 22.21
CA ASP A 243 -13.87 -13.23 21.45
C ASP A 243 -13.15 -13.17 20.09
N TRP A 244 -12.51 -12.04 19.73
CA TRP A 244 -11.75 -11.95 18.49
C TRP A 244 -10.66 -13.03 18.36
N GLU A 245 -10.01 -13.41 19.47
CA GLU A 245 -8.99 -14.46 19.46
C GLU A 245 -9.54 -15.80 18.95
N LYS A 246 -10.82 -16.13 19.21
CA LYS A 246 -11.44 -17.36 18.68
C LYS A 246 -11.53 -17.34 17.15
N ILE A 247 -11.77 -16.16 16.57
CA ILE A 247 -11.76 -15.97 15.11
C ILE A 247 -10.35 -16.16 14.56
N VAL A 248 -9.35 -15.58 15.24
CA VAL A 248 -7.93 -15.69 14.85
C VAL A 248 -7.44 -17.13 14.94
N GLU A 249 -7.73 -17.84 16.02
CA GLU A 249 -7.39 -19.26 16.21
C GLU A 249 -7.99 -20.12 15.10
N PHE A 250 -9.27 -19.92 14.78
CA PHE A 250 -9.92 -20.61 13.66
C PHE A 250 -9.30 -20.27 12.29
N ALA A 251 -8.92 -19.02 12.08
CA ALA A 251 -8.32 -18.56 10.82
C ALA A 251 -6.91 -19.15 10.59
N LYS A 252 -6.16 -19.42 11.67
CA LYS A 252 -4.82 -20.05 11.64
C LYS A 252 -4.84 -21.54 11.29
N LEU A 253 -5.99 -22.21 11.43
CA LEU A 253 -6.10 -23.62 11.06
C LEU A 253 -5.75 -23.82 9.58
N PRO A 254 -5.11 -24.94 9.22
CA PRO A 254 -4.86 -25.30 7.82
C PRO A 254 -6.13 -25.16 6.97
N ARG A 255 -5.99 -24.59 5.78
CA ARG A 255 -7.06 -24.49 4.78
C ARG A 255 -7.01 -25.69 3.83
N GLY A 256 -8.09 -25.91 3.10
CA GLY A 256 -8.19 -26.98 2.10
C GLY A 256 -9.14 -28.10 2.50
N THR A 257 -9.54 -28.89 1.51
CA THR A 257 -10.56 -29.94 1.65
C THR A 257 -10.15 -31.07 2.59
N GLY A 258 -8.85 -31.26 2.83
CA GLY A 258 -8.31 -32.26 3.76
C GLY A 258 -8.53 -31.95 5.25
N HIS A 259 -8.88 -30.71 5.61
CA HIS A 259 -9.02 -30.27 7.01
C HIS A 259 -10.46 -29.93 7.41
N VAL A 260 -11.45 -30.32 6.58
CA VAL A 260 -12.86 -29.92 6.77
C VAL A 260 -13.39 -30.32 8.14
N GLU A 261 -13.17 -31.57 8.58
CA GLU A 261 -13.70 -32.05 9.86
C GLU A 261 -13.09 -31.29 11.06
N GLU A 262 -11.77 -31.10 11.07
CA GLU A 262 -11.04 -30.37 12.10
C GLU A 262 -11.52 -28.91 12.17
N ARG A 263 -11.68 -28.27 11.02
CA ARG A 263 -12.20 -26.90 10.93
C ARG A 263 -13.64 -26.82 11.42
N LEU A 264 -14.52 -27.73 11.03
CA LEU A 264 -15.92 -27.72 11.48
C LEU A 264 -16.01 -27.86 13.00
N LYS A 265 -15.18 -28.72 13.61
CA LYS A 265 -15.13 -28.89 15.09
C LYS A 265 -14.60 -27.65 15.81
N ALA A 266 -13.62 -26.97 15.23
CA ALA A 266 -12.99 -25.80 15.83
C ALA A 266 -13.66 -24.46 15.46
N ARG A 267 -14.70 -24.49 14.61
CA ARG A 267 -15.40 -23.29 14.19
C ARG A 267 -16.15 -22.67 15.37
N PRO A 268 -15.95 -21.38 15.68
CA PRO A 268 -16.73 -20.71 16.71
C PRO A 268 -18.24 -20.72 16.40
N GLU A 269 -19.05 -20.65 17.46
CA GLU A 269 -20.50 -20.57 17.33
C GLU A 269 -20.92 -19.38 16.46
N GLN A 270 -21.96 -19.56 15.63
CA GLN A 270 -22.39 -18.52 14.68
C GLN A 270 -22.71 -17.19 15.36
N GLU A 271 -23.32 -17.22 16.54
CA GLU A 271 -23.62 -16.03 17.32
C GLU A 271 -22.35 -15.29 17.77
N THR A 272 -21.31 -16.04 18.15
CA THR A 272 -20.00 -15.46 18.52
C THR A 272 -19.35 -14.79 17.32
N ILE A 273 -19.41 -15.43 16.15
CA ILE A 273 -18.90 -14.86 14.88
C ILE A 273 -19.63 -13.56 14.55
N ASN A 274 -20.96 -13.58 14.55
CA ASN A 274 -21.78 -12.42 14.21
C ASN A 274 -21.50 -11.24 15.15
N ARG A 275 -21.45 -11.50 16.46
CA ARG A 275 -21.13 -10.46 17.45
C ARG A 275 -19.71 -9.93 17.27
N ALA A 276 -18.71 -10.79 17.13
CA ALA A 276 -17.32 -10.36 16.97
C ALA A 276 -17.12 -9.47 15.73
N PHE A 277 -17.76 -9.79 14.60
CA PHE A 277 -17.70 -8.95 13.40
C PHE A 277 -18.54 -7.67 13.51
N ALA A 278 -19.70 -7.71 14.16
CA ALA A 278 -20.48 -6.49 14.42
C ALA A 278 -19.71 -5.52 15.33
N ASP A 279 -19.11 -6.03 16.40
CA ASP A 279 -18.26 -5.26 17.31
C ASP A 279 -17.00 -4.76 16.59
N LEU A 280 -16.45 -5.52 15.64
CA LEU A 280 -15.31 -5.06 14.83
C LEU A 280 -15.68 -3.80 14.05
N LEU A 281 -16.88 -3.73 13.45
CA LEU A 281 -17.34 -2.55 12.71
C LEU A 281 -17.43 -1.29 13.59
N GLU A 282 -17.66 -1.46 14.90
CA GLU A 282 -17.58 -0.36 15.86
C GLU A 282 -16.14 -0.06 16.28
N SER A 283 -15.35 -1.08 16.58
CA SER A 283 -13.96 -0.94 17.03
C SER A 283 -13.02 -0.34 15.97
N VAL A 284 -13.30 -0.53 14.67
CA VAL A 284 -12.49 0.05 13.58
C VAL A 284 -12.70 1.56 13.41
N ARG A 285 -13.76 2.12 13.99
CA ARG A 285 -14.02 3.56 13.94
C ARG A 285 -12.93 4.28 14.69
N LEU A 286 -12.42 5.35 14.09
CA LEU A 286 -11.22 6.03 14.58
C LEU A 286 -11.31 6.49 16.04
N GLN A 287 -12.51 6.90 16.47
CA GLN A 287 -12.81 7.35 17.84
C GLN A 287 -12.76 6.22 18.89
N LYS A 288 -12.76 4.96 18.43
CA LYS A 288 -12.62 3.77 19.28
C LYS A 288 -11.21 3.17 19.22
N CYS A 289 -10.37 3.66 18.32
CA CYS A 289 -8.97 3.25 18.24
C CYS A 289 -8.13 3.96 19.30
N ARG A 290 -7.05 3.30 19.73
CA ARG A 290 -5.98 3.93 20.51
C ARG A 290 -4.98 4.59 19.55
N VAL A 291 -4.71 5.88 19.73
CA VAL A 291 -3.60 6.54 19.02
C VAL A 291 -2.27 6.09 19.61
N ASN A 292 -1.32 5.68 18.76
CA ASN A 292 0.02 5.29 19.19
C ASN A 292 0.94 6.52 19.09
N GLU A 293 0.94 7.37 20.12
CA GLU A 293 1.65 8.65 20.09
C GLU A 293 3.17 8.51 19.90
N GLY A 294 3.77 7.45 20.44
CA GLY A 294 5.20 7.18 20.27
C GLY A 294 5.56 6.98 18.80
N TYR A 295 4.75 6.22 18.08
CA TYR A 295 4.89 5.98 16.65
C TYR A 295 4.67 7.26 15.82
N LEU A 296 3.65 8.08 16.16
CA LEU A 296 3.45 9.39 15.53
C LEU A 296 4.66 10.32 15.71
N ARG A 297 5.15 10.44 16.95
CA ARG A 297 6.34 11.26 17.24
C ARG A 297 7.59 10.72 16.55
N ALA A 298 7.73 9.40 16.43
CA ALA A 298 8.83 8.78 15.70
C ALA A 298 8.84 9.19 14.23
N LEU A 299 7.67 9.32 13.61
CA LEU A 299 7.52 9.83 12.23
C LEU A 299 7.65 11.37 12.13
N GLY A 300 7.92 12.07 13.22
CA GLY A 300 7.97 13.54 13.24
C GLY A 300 6.60 14.22 13.15
N MET A 301 5.52 13.48 13.39
CA MET A 301 4.14 13.97 13.29
C MET A 301 3.67 14.60 14.61
N LYS A 302 2.72 15.53 14.53
CA LYS A 302 2.10 16.13 15.72
C LYS A 302 1.19 15.11 16.42
N SER A 303 1.29 15.00 17.75
CA SER A 303 0.44 14.13 18.57
C SER A 303 -0.95 14.71 18.87
N ASP A 304 -1.09 16.04 18.81
CA ASP A 304 -2.25 16.76 19.33
C ASP A 304 -3.34 16.98 18.26
N VAL A 305 -3.60 15.95 17.46
CA VAL A 305 -4.58 16.05 16.36
C VAL A 305 -5.99 15.98 16.94
N ALA A 306 -6.69 17.11 16.93
CA ALA A 306 -8.05 17.21 17.42
C ALA A 306 -9.02 16.42 16.51
N PRO A 307 -10.04 15.76 17.08
CA PRO A 307 -11.08 15.12 16.30
C PRO A 307 -11.89 16.14 15.47
N VAL A 308 -11.90 16.02 14.14
CA VAL A 308 -12.72 16.88 13.26
C VAL A 308 -14.19 16.42 13.26
N SER A 309 -15.11 17.32 13.59
CA SER A 309 -16.56 17.05 13.53
C SER A 309 -17.03 16.79 12.09
N ALA A 310 -18.13 16.05 11.90
CA ALA A 310 -18.63 15.67 10.58
C ALA A 310 -19.15 16.84 9.72
N GLU A 311 -19.19 18.06 10.27
CA GLU A 311 -19.62 19.27 9.57
C GLU A 311 -18.38 20.07 9.19
N GLY A 312 -17.90 19.83 7.97
CA GLY A 312 -16.72 20.50 7.42
C GLY A 312 -16.92 22.02 7.32
N ARG A 313 -16.35 22.77 8.26
CA ARG A 313 -15.88 24.14 8.04
C ARG A 313 -14.62 24.37 8.85
N ARG A 314 -13.48 24.48 8.15
CA ARG A 314 -12.32 25.20 8.67
C ARG A 314 -12.42 26.64 8.18
N THR A 315 -12.32 27.57 9.12
CA THR A 315 -12.00 28.98 8.87
C THR A 315 -10.57 29.04 8.33
N GLU A 316 -10.39 29.66 7.17
CA GLU A 316 -9.08 29.89 6.54
C GLU A 316 -8.11 30.59 7.51
N PRO A 317 -6.84 30.15 7.60
CA PRO A 317 -5.77 31.04 7.96
C PRO A 317 -5.25 31.72 6.69
N CYS A 318 -5.46 33.05 6.59
CA CYS A 318 -4.66 33.92 5.75
C CYS A 318 -3.16 33.67 5.98
N PHE A 319 -2.34 33.66 4.93
CA PHE A 319 -1.05 34.37 4.76
C PHE A 319 -0.53 34.04 3.34
N ASN A 320 -0.57 34.99 2.39
CA ASN A 320 0.48 35.95 2.00
C ASN A 320 1.77 35.31 1.46
N LEU A 321 1.83 35.26 0.13
CA LEU A 321 2.96 35.20 -0.83
C LEU A 321 4.17 34.29 -0.53
#